data_AF-A0A7S4TAT7-F1
#
_entry.id   AF-A0A7S4TAT7-F1
#
_cell.length_a   1.000
_cell.length_b   1.000
_cell.length_c   1.000
_cell.angle_alpha   90.00
_cell.angle_beta   90.00
_cell.angle_gamma   90.00
#
_symmetry.space_group_name_H-M   'P 1'
#
loop_
_entity.id
_entity.type
_entity.pdbx_description
1 polymer ?
#
loop_
_entity_poly.entity_id
_entity_poly.type
_entity_poly.pdbx_seq_one_letter_code
_entity_poly.pdbx_strand_id
1 'polypeptide(L)'
;KSSPNSSSSSSSNSLPTKRPTILIGYGSYGQNQSTSYNPFLQPLLHRGFSIAYAHTRGGADLGQYWYHFGRGEYKEKAVEDYVACATAIAFAWNELIQDTKEEEEEEERVGGLKLISLPTQHHE
;
A
#
# COMPACT_ATOMS: atom_id res chain seq x y z
N LYS A 1 -1.35 0.93 47.59
CA LYS A 1 -1.48 -0.16 46.60
C LYS A 1 -1.06 0.39 45.24
N SER A 2 0.24 0.37 44.98
CA SER A 2 0.84 0.73 43.70
C SER A 2 0.68 -0.46 42.75
N SER A 3 -0.09 -0.30 41.69
CA SER A 3 -0.10 -1.24 40.57
C SER A 3 0.94 -0.78 39.54
N PRO A 4 1.98 -1.56 39.24
CA PRO A 4 2.75 -1.38 38.03
C PRO A 4 2.04 -2.15 36.91
N ASN A 5 1.84 -1.53 35.75
CA ASN A 5 1.80 -2.27 34.49
C ASN A 5 2.45 -1.42 33.41
N SER A 6 3.70 -1.79 33.15
CA SER A 6 4.46 -1.56 31.94
C SER A 6 3.74 -2.14 30.72
N SER A 7 3.61 -1.35 29.67
CA SER A 7 3.68 -1.86 28.30
C SER A 7 4.39 -0.81 27.46
N SER A 8 5.71 -0.91 27.46
CA SER A 8 6.60 -0.33 26.46
C SER A 8 6.06 -0.67 25.07
N SER A 9 5.56 0.32 24.34
CA SER A 9 5.36 0.22 22.90
C SER A 9 6.74 0.18 22.23
N SER A 10 7.35 -1.00 22.22
CA SER A 10 8.54 -1.28 21.44
C SER A 10 8.13 -1.11 19.98
N SER A 11 8.40 0.06 19.40
CA SER A 11 8.35 0.28 17.96
C SER A 11 9.38 -0.65 17.34
N SER A 12 8.99 -1.89 17.06
CA SER A 12 9.82 -2.82 16.31
C SER A 12 9.90 -2.28 14.89
N ASN A 13 10.98 -1.57 14.59
CA ASN A 13 11.40 -1.30 13.22
C ASN A 13 11.79 -2.64 12.59
N SER A 14 10.79 -3.43 12.21
CA SER A 14 10.99 -4.58 11.34
C SER A 14 11.19 -4.03 9.93
N LEU A 15 12.29 -4.42 9.29
CA LEU A 15 12.52 -4.12 7.87
C LEU A 15 11.27 -4.46 7.06
N PRO A 16 10.95 -3.64 6.05
CA PRO A 16 9.77 -3.86 5.26
C PRO A 16 9.93 -5.13 4.45
N THR A 17 9.35 -6.21 4.95
CA THR A 17 9.29 -7.48 4.25
C THR A 17 8.12 -7.42 3.26
N LYS A 18 8.29 -8.01 2.07
CA LYS A 18 7.21 -8.18 1.10
C LYS A 18 6.00 -8.83 1.75
N ARG A 19 4.87 -8.13 1.78
CA ARG A 19 3.62 -8.62 2.39
C ARG A 19 2.69 -9.22 1.35
N PRO A 20 2.04 -10.37 1.63
CA PRO A 20 0.97 -10.86 0.76
C PRO A 20 -0.12 -9.79 0.70
N THR A 21 -0.46 -9.36 -0.52
CA THR A 21 -1.37 -8.23 -0.74
C THR A 21 -2.65 -8.70 -1.42
N ILE A 22 -3.79 -8.30 -0.87
CA ILE A 22 -5.11 -8.53 -1.47
C ILE A 22 -5.53 -7.24 -2.17
N LEU A 23 -5.71 -7.32 -3.49
CA LEU A 23 -6.26 -6.24 -4.30
C LEU A 23 -7.76 -6.47 -4.50
N ILE A 24 -8.58 -5.49 -4.13
CA ILE A 24 -10.04 -5.55 -4.22
C ILE A 24 -10.49 -4.52 -5.24
N GLY A 25 -11.25 -4.92 -6.26
CA GLY A 25 -11.80 -4.03 -7.28
C GLY A 25 -13.22 -4.43 -7.68
N TYR A 26 -14.04 -3.45 -8.03
CA TYR A 26 -15.40 -3.62 -8.55
C TYR A 26 -15.56 -3.06 -9.97
N GLY A 27 -15.29 -1.76 -10.15
CA GLY A 27 -15.14 -1.14 -11.48
C GLY A 27 -16.30 -1.34 -12.46
N SER A 28 -17.54 -1.37 -11.97
CA SER A 28 -18.72 -1.69 -12.78
C SER A 28 -19.98 -0.98 -12.28
N TYR A 29 -21.01 -0.90 -13.14
CA TYR A 29 -22.35 -0.40 -12.82
C TYR A 29 -22.43 1.02 -12.23
N GLY A 30 -21.37 1.83 -12.37
CA GLY A 30 -21.35 3.19 -11.82
C GLY A 30 -21.48 3.21 -10.30
N GLN A 31 -20.98 2.17 -9.63
CA GLN A 31 -20.93 2.13 -8.17
C GLN A 31 -19.57 2.61 -7.68
N ASN A 32 -19.57 3.35 -6.58
CA ASN A 32 -18.34 3.74 -5.89
C ASN A 32 -17.86 2.57 -5.03
N GLN A 33 -16.56 2.35 -5.02
CA GLN A 33 -16.00 1.32 -4.18
C GLN A 33 -15.90 1.83 -2.74
N SER A 34 -16.63 1.20 -1.82
CA SER A 34 -16.60 1.59 -0.41
C SER A 34 -15.24 1.28 0.21
N THR A 35 -14.61 2.29 0.78
CA THR A 35 -13.40 2.19 1.60
C THR A 35 -13.70 2.16 3.10
N SER A 36 -14.97 1.88 3.46
CA SER A 36 -15.41 1.79 4.85
C SER A 36 -14.70 0.64 5.58
N TYR A 37 -14.54 0.80 6.90
CA TYR A 37 -14.00 -0.24 7.74
C TYR A 37 -14.79 -1.54 7.57
N ASN A 38 -14.06 -2.63 7.32
CA ASN A 38 -14.63 -3.95 7.10
C ASN A 38 -14.04 -4.93 8.15
N PRO A 39 -14.84 -5.42 9.11
CA PRO A 39 -14.37 -6.31 10.16
C PRO A 39 -13.89 -7.67 9.60
N PHE A 40 -14.34 -8.08 8.41
CA PHE A 40 -13.86 -9.31 7.77
C PHE A 40 -12.40 -9.22 7.31
N LEU A 41 -11.88 -8.00 7.12
CA LEU A 41 -10.51 -7.77 6.69
C LEU A 41 -9.51 -7.67 7.86
N GLN A 42 -9.98 -7.36 9.06
CA GLN A 42 -9.13 -7.21 10.24
C GLN A 42 -8.28 -8.46 10.57
N PRO A 43 -8.81 -9.70 10.50
CA PRO A 43 -8.00 -10.89 10.73
C PRO A 43 -6.88 -11.08 9.70
N LEU A 44 -7.02 -10.57 8.48
CA LEU A 44 -5.99 -10.64 7.45
C LEU A 44 -4.86 -9.65 7.77
N LEU A 45 -5.21 -8.43 8.16
CA LEU A 45 -4.25 -7.42 8.61
C LEU A 45 -3.41 -7.91 9.80
N HIS A 46 -4.05 -8.54 10.80
CA HIS A 46 -3.33 -9.12 11.94
C HIS A 46 -2.36 -10.25 11.55
N ARG A 47 -2.59 -10.93 10.42
CA ARG A 47 -1.68 -11.97 9.88
C ARG A 47 -0.57 -11.38 8.99
N GLY A 48 -0.48 -10.05 8.87
CA GLY A 48 0.53 -9.37 8.08
C GLY A 48 0.19 -9.22 6.60
N PHE A 49 -1.08 -9.39 6.21
CA PHE A 49 -1.52 -9.07 4.85
C PHE A 49 -1.62 -7.55 4.66
N SER A 50 -1.35 -7.11 3.43
CA SER A 50 -1.71 -5.77 2.96
C SER A 50 -3.02 -5.83 2.17
N ILE A 51 -3.79 -4.76 2.19
CA ILE A 51 -5.06 -4.66 1.49
C ILE A 51 -5.08 -3.36 0.70
N ALA A 52 -5.39 -3.48 -0.59
CA ALA A 52 -5.49 -2.34 -1.49
C ALA A 52 -6.84 -2.36 -2.21
N TYR A 53 -7.40 -1.17 -2.43
CA TYR A 53 -8.63 -0.97 -3.18
C TYR A 53 -8.29 -0.36 -4.54
N ALA A 54 -8.62 -1.08 -5.62
CA ALA A 54 -8.46 -0.60 -6.98
C ALA A 54 -9.74 0.11 -7.45
N HIS A 55 -9.65 1.43 -7.57
CA HIS A 55 -10.69 2.26 -8.15
C HIS A 55 -10.50 2.33 -9.66
N THR A 56 -11.12 1.41 -10.40
CA THR A 56 -10.99 1.30 -11.86
C THR A 56 -12.14 2.00 -12.58
N ARG A 57 -11.96 2.29 -13.88
CA ARG A 57 -13.03 2.79 -14.75
C ARG A 57 -14.24 1.87 -14.74
N GLY A 58 -15.43 2.44 -14.95
CA GLY A 58 -16.70 1.71 -14.82
C GLY A 58 -17.33 1.83 -13.43
N GLY A 59 -16.60 2.33 -12.43
CA GLY A 59 -17.17 2.86 -11.18
C GLY A 59 -17.69 4.30 -11.36
N ALA A 60 -18.15 4.92 -10.27
CA ALA A 60 -18.58 6.32 -10.28
C ALA A 60 -17.65 7.27 -9.48
N ASP A 61 -16.45 6.82 -9.12
CA ASP A 61 -15.52 7.56 -8.26
C ASP A 61 -15.15 8.94 -8.84
N LEU A 62 -15.03 9.02 -10.17
CA LEU A 62 -14.77 10.27 -10.91
C LEU A 62 -15.97 10.70 -11.78
N GLY A 63 -17.19 10.27 -11.41
CA GLY A 63 -18.44 10.66 -12.06
C GLY A 63 -18.77 9.88 -13.35
N GLN A 64 -19.69 10.43 -14.16
CA GLN A 64 -20.25 9.71 -15.31
C GLN A 64 -19.22 9.37 -16.40
N TYR A 65 -18.27 10.26 -16.67
CA TYR A 65 -17.23 9.99 -17.68
C TYR A 65 -16.42 8.74 -17.33
N TRP A 66 -16.05 8.59 -16.06
CA TRP A 66 -15.32 7.42 -15.55
C TRP A 66 -16.10 6.12 -15.73
N TYR A 67 -17.42 6.19 -15.51
CA TYR A 67 -18.32 5.07 -15.76
C TYR A 67 -18.38 4.70 -17.25
N HIS A 68 -18.58 5.69 -18.12
CA HIS A 68 -18.72 5.47 -19.57
C HIS A 68 -17.45 4.89 -20.20
N PHE A 69 -16.27 5.34 -19.75
CA PHE A 69 -14.98 4.84 -20.24
C PHE A 69 -14.54 3.48 -19.66
N GLY A 70 -15.40 2.82 -18.87
CA GLY A 70 -15.13 1.46 -18.35
C GLY A 70 -16.26 0.47 -18.58
N ARG A 71 -17.17 0.74 -19.53
CA ARG A 71 -18.31 -0.12 -19.86
C ARG A 71 -18.43 -0.38 -21.37
N GLY A 72 -19.16 -1.43 -21.74
CA GLY A 72 -19.44 -1.76 -23.14
C GLY A 72 -18.14 -2.01 -23.91
N GLU A 73 -17.96 -1.31 -25.02
CA GLU A 73 -16.76 -1.40 -25.86
C GLU A 73 -15.48 -0.96 -25.14
N TYR A 74 -15.60 -0.12 -24.10
CA TYR A 74 -14.47 0.31 -23.28
C TYR A 74 -14.23 -0.57 -22.05
N LYS A 75 -14.84 -1.75 -21.93
CA LYS A 75 -14.67 -2.60 -20.73
C LYS A 75 -13.21 -3.07 -20.55
N GLU A 76 -12.49 -3.27 -21.65
CA GLU A 76 -11.06 -3.61 -21.61
C GLU A 76 -10.24 -2.58 -20.84
N LYS A 77 -10.63 -1.30 -20.90
CA LYS A 77 -9.98 -0.21 -20.16
C LYS A 77 -10.08 -0.35 -18.65
N ALA A 78 -11.20 -0.86 -18.14
CA ALA A 78 -11.34 -1.16 -16.72
C ALA A 78 -10.42 -2.32 -16.28
N VAL A 79 -10.17 -3.28 -17.17
CA VAL A 79 -9.25 -4.40 -16.91
C VAL A 79 -7.81 -3.92 -16.93
N GLU A 80 -7.44 -3.08 -17.91
CA GLU A 80 -6.13 -2.41 -17.97
C GLU A 80 -5.85 -1.64 -16.68
N ASP A 81 -6.82 -0.87 -16.17
CA ASP A 81 -6.68 -0.14 -14.90
C ASP A 81 -6.41 -1.09 -13.73
N TYR A 82 -7.12 -2.22 -13.67
CA TYR A 82 -6.94 -3.19 -12.59
C TYR A 82 -5.54 -3.82 -12.61
N VAL A 83 -5.06 -4.19 -13.81
CA VAL A 83 -3.71 -4.73 -14.01
C VAL A 83 -2.66 -3.67 -13.69
N ALA A 84 -2.89 -2.42 -14.06
CA ALA A 84 -1.99 -1.32 -13.72
C ALA A 84 -1.89 -1.13 -12.20
N CYS A 85 -3.00 -1.16 -11.46
CA CYS A 85 -2.98 -1.10 -10.00
C CYS A 85 -2.21 -2.28 -9.38
N ALA A 86 -2.42 -3.50 -9.86
CA ALA A 86 -1.70 -4.68 -9.38
C ALA A 86 -0.18 -4.55 -9.62
N THR A 87 0.20 -4.06 -10.80
CA THR A 87 1.60 -3.87 -11.19
C THR A 87 2.26 -2.76 -10.37
N ALA A 88 1.57 -1.64 -10.14
CA ALA A 88 2.05 -0.54 -9.31
C ALA A 88 2.33 -0.99 -7.86
N ILE A 89 1.43 -1.78 -7.27
CA ILE A 89 1.64 -2.33 -5.92
C ILE A 89 2.86 -3.26 -5.89
N ALA A 90 2.99 -4.15 -6.89
CA ALA A 90 4.13 -5.06 -6.96
C ALA A 90 5.46 -4.30 -7.11
N PHE A 91 5.48 -3.23 -7.90
CA PHE A 91 6.64 -2.39 -8.11
C PHE A 91 7.01 -1.61 -6.84
N ALA A 92 6.05 -0.95 -6.20
CA ALA A 92 6.26 -0.22 -4.96
C ALA A 92 6.84 -1.10 -3.83
N TRP A 93 6.39 -2.35 -3.72
CA TRP A 93 6.99 -3.31 -2.77
C TRP A 93 8.44 -3.65 -3.12
N ASN A 94 8.79 -3.71 -4.40
CA ASN A 94 10.16 -4.02 -4.80
C ASN A 94 11.10 -2.84 -4.53
N GLU A 95 10.69 -1.61 -4.85
CA GLU A 95 11.47 -0.39 -4.57
C GLU A 95 11.77 -0.26 -3.08
N LEU A 96 10.72 -0.38 -2.26
CA LEU A 96 10.85 -0.25 -0.81
C LEU A 96 11.77 -1.32 -0.19
N ILE A 97 11.89 -2.50 -0.81
CA ILE A 97 12.85 -3.53 -0.37
C ILE A 97 14.28 -3.20 -0.80
N GLN A 98 14.45 -2.57 -1.97
CA GLN A 98 15.76 -2.16 -2.47
C GLN A 98 16.35 -1.04 -1.62
N ASP A 99 15.56 -0.01 -1.32
CA ASP A 99 15.97 1.12 -0.47
C ASP A 99 16.51 0.62 0.88
N THR A 100 15.85 -0.38 1.48
CA THR A 100 16.31 -0.93 2.76
C THR A 100 17.57 -1.78 2.68
N LYS A 101 17.87 -2.40 1.53
CA LYS A 101 19.12 -3.14 1.36
C LYS A 101 20.31 -2.21 1.19
N GLU A 102 20.12 -1.10 0.47
CA GLU A 102 21.17 -0.09 0.30
C GLU A 102 21.51 0.58 1.64
N GLU A 103 20.51 0.83 2.49
CA GLU A 103 20.74 1.31 3.86
C GLU A 103 21.55 0.30 4.72
N GLU A 104 21.27 -1.01 4.61
CA GLU A 104 22.03 -2.04 5.32
C GLU A 104 23.49 -2.13 4.83
N GLU A 105 23.72 -2.10 3.51
CA GLU A 105 25.07 -2.14 2.93
C GLU A 105 25.89 -0.90 3.32
N GLU A 106 25.29 0.29 3.36
CA GLU A 106 25.98 1.51 3.81
C GLU A 106 26.21 1.48 5.34
N GLU A 107 25.30 0.95 6.16
CA GLU A 107 25.52 0.81 7.60
C GLU A 107 26.67 -0.18 7.92
N GLU A 108 26.79 -1.26 7.14
CA GLU A 108 27.93 -2.21 7.21
C GLU A 108 29.24 -1.53 6.75
N ARG A 109 29.18 -0.71 5.69
CA ARG A 109 30.34 0.02 5.15
C ARG A 109 30.85 1.11 6.08
N VAL A 110 29.95 1.79 6.80
CA VAL A 110 30.26 2.88 7.74
C VAL A 110 30.56 2.34 9.16
N GLY A 111 30.46 1.02 9.38
CA GLY A 111 30.91 0.36 10.61
C GLY A 111 30.04 0.66 11.83
N GLY A 112 28.73 0.86 11.67
CA GLY A 112 27.79 1.06 12.77
C GLY A 112 27.74 2.48 13.38
N LEU A 113 28.33 3.48 12.72
CA LEU A 113 28.03 4.88 13.05
C LEU A 113 26.70 5.27 12.42
N LYS A 114 25.62 5.23 13.21
CA LYS A 114 24.29 5.72 12.80
C LYS A 114 24.37 7.20 12.38
N LEU A 115 24.40 7.45 11.07
CA LEU A 115 24.10 8.75 10.52
C LEU A 115 22.63 9.03 10.79
N ILE A 116 22.35 9.99 11.67
CA ILE A 116 21.01 10.57 11.82
C ILE A 116 20.76 11.34 10.51
N SER A 117 20.24 10.63 9.51
CA SER A 117 19.85 11.21 8.22
C SER A 117 18.70 12.19 8.46
N LEU A 118 19.02 13.49 8.47
CA LEU A 118 18.02 14.55 8.40
C LEU A 118 17.44 14.55 6.97
N PRO A 119 16.11 14.59 6.80
CA PRO A 119 15.51 14.61 5.48
C PRO A 119 15.94 15.89 4.75
N THR A 120 16.76 15.72 3.72
CA THR A 120 17.17 16.77 2.79
C THR A 120 15.91 17.33 2.12
N GLN A 121 15.47 18.50 2.59
CA GLN A 121 14.41 19.28 1.94
C GLN A 121 14.93 19.72 0.57
N HIS A 122 14.40 19.15 -0.51
CA HIS A 122 14.53 19.72 -1.84
C HIS A 122 13.73 21.03 -1.86
N HIS A 123 14.43 22.15 -1.70
CA HIS A 123 13.90 23.47 -2.05
C HIS A 123 14.12 23.69 -3.55
N GLU A 124 13.06 24.22 -4.16
CA GLU A 124 12.79 24.65 -5.56
C GLU A 124 13.99 24.94 -6.48
#